data_AF-A0A496H4Y9-F1
#
_entry.id   AF-A0A496H4Y9-F1
#
_cell.length_a   1.000
_cell.length_b   1.000
_cell.length_c   1.000
_cell.angle_alpha   90.00
_cell.angle_beta   90.00
_cell.angle_gamma   90.00
#
_symmetry.space_group_name_H-M   'P 1'
#
loop_
_entity.id
_entity.type
_entity.pdbx_description
1 polymer ?
#
loop_
_entity_poly.entity_id
_entity_poly.type
_entity_poly.pdbx_seq_one_letter_code
_entity_poly.pdbx_strand_id
1 'polypeptide(L)'
;MPHFLAKLDSKPLEYPLIEGDFCFHKEFLSLKNPTKSCVYASFKDRIFLLQKIRRAGDFLIKSEKATPLKREILKQALRIYSQSFEVISHNLQENSKHASQKKALDLGTFEDFIQKNQAPILIEIGFGSGRHLIELAKNNPTKTCLGIEIHTPSIAQALKQIELLDLKNLHILQGDGRLVLESMPNYKCEKIFVHFPVPWNEKKHRRVLSEKFLNEALRVLKPRGFLELRTDDGLYFEDSLKLALKNFQCEVEIKKNAQIPVISKYEARWNKLKKDIYDLRIYSLELNETPFDNHAFDFSFDTITMSKKSVGAILKTPKIIQEGYFVHVCNIYENKGDFLVELSMGDFDWPVRLFVLLAENQIFYLNKSPLKTLNNHKAHLLLQNILSQKGIG
;
A
#
# COMPACT_ATOMS: atom_id res chain seq x y z
N MET A 1 6.29 9.95 -14.01
CA MET A 1 7.31 9.96 -12.94
C MET A 1 8.34 11.03 -13.28
N PRO A 2 8.77 11.88 -12.33
CA PRO A 2 9.83 12.87 -12.57
C PRO A 2 11.11 12.21 -13.10
N HIS A 3 11.70 12.77 -14.15
CA HIS A 3 12.95 12.30 -14.77
C HIS A 3 13.61 13.37 -15.64
N PHE A 4 14.87 13.14 -15.98
CA PHE A 4 15.60 13.84 -17.04
C PHE A 4 16.45 12.86 -17.87
N LEU A 5 16.77 13.24 -19.10
CA LEU A 5 17.72 12.58 -19.99
C LEU A 5 19.01 13.40 -20.04
N ALA A 6 20.16 12.74 -20.02
CA ALA A 6 21.48 13.36 -20.06
C ALA A 6 22.42 12.64 -21.02
N LYS A 7 23.44 13.33 -21.56
CA LYS A 7 24.46 12.70 -22.39
C LYS A 7 25.36 11.73 -21.60
N LEU A 8 26.03 10.81 -22.30
CA LEU A 8 26.85 9.73 -21.71
C LEU A 8 28.20 10.20 -21.14
N ASP A 9 28.67 11.34 -21.61
CA ASP A 9 30.00 11.93 -21.45
C ASP A 9 30.13 12.81 -20.19
N SER A 10 29.18 12.68 -19.25
CA SER A 10 29.28 13.30 -17.93
C SER A 10 30.50 12.77 -17.18
N LYS A 11 31.36 13.66 -16.68
CA LYS A 11 32.43 13.32 -15.73
C LYS A 11 31.88 12.47 -14.57
N PRO A 12 32.68 11.56 -13.97
CA PRO A 12 32.30 10.90 -12.74
C PRO A 12 31.90 11.94 -11.69
N LEU A 13 30.73 11.77 -11.05
CA LEU A 13 30.33 12.65 -9.96
C LEU A 13 31.12 12.30 -8.70
N GLU A 14 31.53 13.34 -7.97
CA GLU A 14 32.01 13.21 -6.61
C GLU A 14 30.82 13.19 -5.65
N TYR A 15 30.88 12.31 -4.65
CA TYR A 15 29.87 12.18 -3.61
C TYR A 15 30.52 12.38 -2.23
N PRO A 16 29.83 13.02 -1.26
CA PRO A 16 28.44 13.45 -1.35
C PRO A 16 28.26 14.79 -2.10
N LEU A 17 27.16 14.91 -2.85
CA LEU A 17 26.70 16.20 -3.40
C LEU A 17 25.65 16.78 -2.45
N ILE A 18 25.86 17.99 -1.95
CA ILE A 18 24.98 18.63 -0.96
C ILE A 18 24.48 19.96 -1.51
N GLU A 19 23.15 20.15 -1.50
CA GLU A 19 22.52 21.43 -1.85
C GLU A 19 21.28 21.65 -0.97
N GLY A 20 21.38 22.60 -0.03
CA GLY A 20 20.33 22.87 0.95
C GLY A 20 20.03 21.63 1.82
N ASP A 21 18.75 21.26 1.90
CA ASP A 21 18.27 20.08 2.64
C ASP A 21 18.52 18.74 1.91
N PHE A 22 19.09 18.77 0.70
CA PHE A 22 19.37 17.57 -0.09
C PHE A 22 20.81 17.12 0.05
N CYS A 23 21.01 15.81 0.22
CA CYS A 23 22.31 15.15 0.16
C CYS A 23 22.23 13.91 -0.74
N PHE A 24 23.06 13.84 -1.78
CA PHE A 24 23.27 12.63 -2.59
C PHE A 24 24.52 11.96 -2.06
N HIS A 25 24.38 10.89 -1.29
CA HIS A 25 25.46 10.33 -0.49
C HIS A 25 26.45 9.48 -1.28
N LYS A 26 25.93 8.66 -2.20
CA LYS A 26 26.72 7.70 -2.99
C LYS A 26 25.90 7.05 -4.11
N GLU A 27 26.58 6.46 -5.07
CA GLU A 27 26.00 5.67 -6.17
C GLU A 27 26.36 4.20 -6.04
N PHE A 28 25.35 3.33 -5.97
CA PHE A 28 25.52 1.89 -5.99
C PHE A 28 25.44 1.35 -7.42
N LEU A 29 26.38 0.51 -7.80
CA LEU A 29 26.44 -0.11 -9.13
C LEU A 29 25.74 -1.46 -9.11
N SER A 30 24.86 -1.72 -10.08
CA SER A 30 24.11 -2.96 -10.16
C SER A 30 25.01 -4.14 -10.53
N LEU A 31 24.97 -5.20 -9.73
CA LEU A 31 25.73 -6.44 -9.93
C LEU A 31 25.09 -7.36 -10.98
N LYS A 32 23.79 -7.18 -11.28
CA LYS A 32 23.06 -8.00 -12.27
C LYS A 32 22.95 -7.34 -13.64
N ASN A 33 22.81 -6.02 -13.66
CA ASN A 33 22.60 -5.20 -14.85
C ASN A 33 23.69 -4.12 -14.94
N PRO A 34 24.70 -4.24 -15.82
CA PRO A 34 25.81 -3.29 -15.88
C PRO A 34 25.39 -1.89 -16.37
N THR A 35 24.20 -1.77 -16.95
CA THR A 35 23.64 -0.48 -17.43
C THR A 35 22.86 0.27 -16.36
N LYS A 36 22.73 -0.25 -15.13
CA LYS A 36 21.95 0.38 -14.08
C LYS A 36 22.80 0.75 -12.87
N SER A 37 22.46 1.85 -12.25
CA SER A 37 22.96 2.23 -10.94
C SER A 37 21.87 2.92 -10.14
N CYS A 38 22.08 3.02 -8.84
CA CYS A 38 21.13 3.60 -7.90
C CYS A 38 21.83 4.63 -7.03
N VAL A 39 21.39 5.88 -7.09
CA VAL A 39 21.90 6.96 -6.26
C VAL A 39 21.13 6.95 -4.95
N TYR A 40 21.85 6.79 -3.84
CA TYR A 40 21.32 6.88 -2.48
C TYR A 40 21.38 8.32 -2.01
N ALA A 41 20.21 8.91 -1.74
CA ALA A 41 20.08 10.32 -1.39
C ALA A 41 19.14 10.52 -0.19
N SER A 42 19.20 11.69 0.44
CA SER A 42 18.30 12.11 1.50
C SER A 42 17.79 13.53 1.30
N PHE A 43 16.58 13.78 1.81
CA PHE A 43 16.02 15.11 1.99
C PHE A 43 15.59 15.23 3.45
N LYS A 44 16.27 16.07 4.22
CA LYS A 44 16.23 16.04 5.69
C LYS A 44 16.50 14.60 6.18
N ASP A 45 15.63 14.05 7.03
CA ASP A 45 15.78 12.70 7.60
C ASP A 45 15.19 11.59 6.73
N ARG A 46 14.74 11.90 5.49
CA ARG A 46 14.07 10.91 4.62
C ARG A 46 14.97 10.47 3.48
N ILE A 47 15.13 9.16 3.32
CA ILE A 47 15.92 8.58 2.24
C ILE A 47 15.09 8.49 0.95
N PHE A 48 15.72 8.71 -0.19
CA PHE A 48 15.14 8.40 -1.49
C PHE A 48 16.21 7.91 -2.45
N LEU A 49 15.77 7.19 -3.47
CA LEU A 49 16.65 6.63 -4.48
C LEU A 49 16.37 7.26 -5.84
N LEU A 50 17.44 7.50 -6.61
CA LEU A 50 17.33 7.78 -8.03
C LEU A 50 17.87 6.58 -8.81
N GLN A 51 17.14 6.13 -9.83
CA GLN A 51 17.65 5.16 -10.80
C GLN A 51 18.35 5.91 -11.93
N LYS A 52 19.60 5.54 -12.21
CA LYS A 52 20.34 5.96 -13.39
C LYS A 52 20.50 4.76 -14.32
N ILE A 53 20.02 4.92 -15.55
CA ILE A 53 19.94 3.85 -16.55
C ILE A 53 20.69 4.30 -17.80
N ARG A 54 21.80 3.64 -18.10
CA ARG A 54 22.55 3.81 -19.35
C ARG A 54 21.79 3.19 -20.51
N ARG A 55 21.58 3.96 -21.56
CA ARG A 55 21.00 3.54 -22.84
C ARG A 55 22.04 3.71 -23.95
N ALA A 56 21.67 3.37 -25.18
CA ALA A 56 22.61 3.39 -26.31
C ALA A 56 23.28 4.76 -26.54
N GLY A 57 22.57 5.87 -26.30
CA GLY A 57 23.09 7.23 -26.53
C GLY A 57 22.91 8.22 -25.38
N ASP A 58 22.29 7.82 -24.27
CA ASP A 58 21.98 8.71 -23.15
C ASP A 58 21.95 7.97 -21.81
N PHE A 59 21.82 8.75 -20.73
CA PHE A 59 21.35 8.29 -19.44
C PHE A 59 19.91 8.75 -19.20
N LEU A 60 19.05 7.83 -18.76
CA LEU A 60 17.79 8.18 -18.09
C LEU A 60 17.99 8.19 -16.58
N ILE A 61 17.75 9.35 -15.95
CA ILE A 61 17.74 9.49 -14.51
C ILE A 61 16.31 9.77 -14.07
N LYS A 62 15.80 8.97 -13.13
CA LYS A 62 14.41 9.06 -12.65
C LYS A 62 14.33 8.72 -11.17
N SER A 63 13.29 9.20 -10.49
CA SER A 63 13.01 8.80 -9.10
C SER A 63 12.64 7.31 -9.01
N GLU A 64 13.07 6.62 -7.95
CA GLU A 64 12.61 5.27 -7.62
C GLU A 64 11.22 5.32 -6.97
N LYS A 65 10.29 4.46 -7.43
CA LYS A 65 8.91 4.42 -6.92
C LYS A 65 8.81 3.83 -5.53
N ALA A 66 9.69 2.87 -5.19
CA ALA A 66 9.67 2.19 -3.90
C ALA A 66 10.15 3.09 -2.74
N THR A 67 10.80 4.22 -3.03
CA THR A 67 11.25 5.21 -2.04
C THR A 67 10.58 6.57 -2.28
N PRO A 68 9.23 6.65 -2.24
CA PRO A 68 8.52 7.82 -2.70
C PRO A 68 8.66 9.00 -1.73
N LEU A 69 9.09 10.14 -2.25
CA LEU A 69 8.89 11.45 -1.66
C LEU A 69 7.76 12.20 -2.37
N LYS A 70 7.31 13.32 -1.77
CA LYS A 70 6.35 14.21 -2.44
C LYS A 70 6.89 14.56 -3.82
N ARG A 71 6.03 14.48 -4.85
CA ARG A 71 6.42 14.68 -6.25
C ARG A 71 7.22 15.96 -6.50
N GLU A 72 6.87 17.06 -5.85
CA GLU A 72 7.58 18.34 -6.02
C GLU A 72 9.00 18.29 -5.42
N ILE A 73 9.18 17.62 -4.28
CA ILE A 73 10.50 17.37 -3.68
C ILE A 73 11.36 16.51 -4.62
N LEU A 74 10.78 15.46 -5.22
CA LEU A 74 11.49 14.63 -6.20
C LEU A 74 11.89 15.40 -7.45
N LYS A 75 11.05 16.33 -7.93
CA LYS A 75 11.42 17.20 -9.06
C LYS A 75 12.59 18.10 -8.69
N GLN A 76 12.56 18.72 -7.50
CA GLN A 76 13.65 19.57 -7.02
C GLN A 76 14.96 18.77 -6.89
N ALA A 77 14.92 17.58 -6.28
CA ALA A 77 16.08 16.69 -6.19
C ALA A 77 16.66 16.37 -7.58
N LEU A 78 15.82 16.04 -8.55
CA LEU A 78 16.28 15.77 -9.93
C LEU A 78 16.81 17.02 -10.63
N ARG A 79 16.30 18.21 -10.35
CA ARG A 79 16.84 19.47 -10.89
C ARG A 79 18.25 19.72 -10.36
N ILE A 80 18.43 19.62 -9.05
CA ILE A 80 19.74 19.74 -8.38
C ILE A 80 20.72 18.73 -9.00
N TYR A 81 20.33 17.46 -9.01
CA TYR A 81 21.18 16.40 -9.52
C TYR A 81 21.50 16.56 -11.02
N SER A 82 20.58 17.11 -11.80
CA SER A 82 20.78 17.35 -13.24
C SER A 82 21.81 18.44 -13.56
N GLN A 83 22.14 19.34 -12.62
CA GLN A 83 23.16 20.38 -12.83
C GLN A 83 24.56 19.79 -13.06
N SER A 84 24.79 18.55 -12.63
CA SER A 84 26.04 17.81 -12.86
C SER A 84 26.11 17.11 -14.23
N PHE A 85 25.12 17.31 -15.09
CA PHE A 85 24.99 16.63 -16.39
C PHE A 85 24.71 17.62 -17.51
N GLU A 86 25.10 17.24 -18.73
CA GLU A 86 24.56 17.89 -19.92
C GLU A 86 23.17 17.30 -20.23
N VAL A 87 22.13 18.07 -19.88
CA VAL A 87 20.72 17.63 -19.96
C VAL A 87 20.20 17.76 -21.40
N ILE A 88 19.65 16.66 -21.93
CA ILE A 88 19.01 16.59 -23.25
C ILE A 88 17.54 17.05 -23.16
N SER A 89 16.81 16.54 -22.18
CA SER A 89 15.39 16.89 -21.95
C SER A 89 14.93 16.48 -20.55
N HIS A 90 13.82 17.05 -20.06
CA HIS A 90 13.30 16.71 -18.73
C HIS A 90 11.80 17.02 -18.57
N ASN A 91 11.12 16.38 -17.61
CA ASN A 91 9.72 16.68 -17.25
C ASN A 91 9.57 17.31 -15.85
N LEU A 92 10.58 18.07 -15.43
CA LEU A 92 10.71 18.60 -14.08
C LEU A 92 10.02 19.95 -13.88
N GLN A 93 9.12 20.39 -14.76
CA GLN A 93 8.39 21.67 -14.59
C GLN A 93 7.37 21.59 -13.44
N GLU A 94 7.03 22.73 -12.83
CA GLU A 94 5.94 22.82 -11.84
C GLU A 94 4.59 22.72 -12.56
N ASN A 95 3.73 21.77 -12.16
CA ASN A 95 2.41 21.66 -12.75
C ASN A 95 1.37 22.34 -11.82
N SER A 96 0.46 23.07 -12.46
CA SER A 96 -0.56 24.04 -11.99
C SER A 96 -1.25 23.87 -10.61
N LYS A 97 -1.71 25.04 -10.12
CA LYS A 97 -2.34 25.38 -8.82
C LYS A 97 -3.74 24.77 -8.53
N HIS A 98 -4.15 23.66 -9.16
CA HIS A 98 -5.54 23.15 -9.06
C HIS A 98 -5.70 21.75 -8.43
N ALA A 99 -4.74 21.26 -7.66
CA ALA A 99 -4.93 20.07 -6.85
C ALA A 99 -5.63 20.43 -5.53
N SER A 100 -6.67 19.67 -5.15
CA SER A 100 -7.26 19.68 -3.80
C SER A 100 -6.14 19.70 -2.74
N GLN A 101 -6.27 20.59 -1.74
CA GLN A 101 -5.28 20.63 -0.65
C GLN A 101 -5.30 19.32 0.16
N LYS A 102 -6.49 18.72 0.31
CA LYS A 102 -6.64 17.39 0.90
C LYS A 102 -6.19 16.30 -0.08
N LYS A 103 -5.35 15.40 0.41
CA LYS A 103 -4.86 14.23 -0.33
C LYS A 103 -5.40 12.96 0.31
N ALA A 104 -5.64 11.95 -0.52
CA ALA A 104 -5.89 10.62 -0.02
C ALA A 104 -4.64 10.09 0.69
N LEU A 105 -4.86 9.31 1.74
CA LEU A 105 -3.88 8.43 2.35
C LEU A 105 -3.50 7.35 1.34
N ASP A 106 -2.26 6.88 1.41
CA ASP A 106 -1.84 5.61 0.84
C ASP A 106 -1.54 4.60 1.95
N LEU A 107 -1.36 3.33 1.57
CA LEU A 107 -1.03 2.25 2.52
C LEU A 107 0.24 2.54 3.36
N GLY A 108 1.19 3.31 2.85
CA GLY A 108 2.39 3.68 3.61
C GLY A 108 2.11 4.71 4.71
N THR A 109 1.21 5.67 4.46
CA THR A 109 0.78 6.66 5.47
C THR A 109 -0.35 6.17 6.37
N PHE A 110 -0.95 5.03 6.06
CA PHE A 110 -2.10 4.50 6.77
C PHE A 110 -1.76 4.01 8.18
N GLU A 111 -0.61 3.35 8.36
CA GLU A 111 -0.17 2.86 9.67
C GLU A 111 -0.05 4.00 10.68
N ASP A 112 0.65 5.08 10.31
CA ASP A 112 0.77 6.29 11.12
C ASP A 112 -0.59 6.90 11.46
N PHE A 113 -1.51 6.93 10.48
CA PHE A 113 -2.86 7.44 10.67
C PHE A 113 -3.63 6.62 11.71
N ILE A 114 -3.60 5.30 11.60
CA ILE A 114 -4.29 4.39 12.51
C ILE A 114 -3.72 4.46 13.93
N GLN A 115 -2.40 4.56 14.09
CA GLN A 115 -1.75 4.68 15.39
C GLN A 115 -2.15 5.98 16.11
N LYS A 116 -2.21 7.10 15.37
CA LYS A 116 -2.58 8.41 15.93
C LYS A 116 -4.07 8.55 16.18
N ASN A 117 -4.90 7.83 15.43
CA ASN A 117 -6.35 7.90 15.55
C ASN A 117 -6.86 7.19 16.81
N GLN A 118 -7.46 7.95 17.72
CA GLN A 118 -8.06 7.41 18.96
C GLN A 118 -9.57 7.16 18.85
N ALA A 119 -10.26 7.84 17.92
CA ALA A 119 -11.70 7.68 17.76
C ALA A 119 -12.07 6.34 17.11
N PRO A 120 -13.26 5.77 17.40
CA PRO A 120 -13.76 4.61 16.68
C PRO A 120 -13.89 4.89 15.18
N ILE A 121 -13.59 3.87 14.36
CA ILE A 121 -13.56 4.03 12.90
C ILE A 121 -14.81 3.42 12.26
N LEU A 122 -15.43 4.16 11.35
CA LEU A 122 -16.45 3.68 10.42
C LEU A 122 -15.84 3.60 9.02
N ILE A 123 -15.92 2.44 8.38
CA ILE A 123 -15.24 2.19 7.11
C ILE A 123 -16.26 1.96 6.00
N GLU A 124 -16.05 2.56 4.82
CA GLU A 124 -16.73 2.17 3.59
C GLU A 124 -15.72 1.74 2.53
N ILE A 125 -15.82 0.49 2.09
CA ILE A 125 -14.94 -0.11 1.07
C ILE A 125 -15.63 -0.04 -0.29
N GLY A 126 -14.96 0.58 -1.26
CA GLY A 126 -15.50 0.79 -2.60
C GLY A 126 -16.59 1.85 -2.62
N PHE A 127 -16.37 2.99 -1.94
CA PHE A 127 -17.40 4.03 -1.73
C PHE A 127 -17.92 4.68 -3.03
N GLY A 128 -17.24 4.49 -4.17
CA GLY A 128 -17.66 5.01 -5.46
C GLY A 128 -17.89 6.53 -5.43
N SER A 129 -19.15 6.97 -5.56
CA SER A 129 -19.47 8.41 -5.53
C SER A 129 -19.27 9.10 -4.18
N GLY A 130 -19.10 8.34 -3.09
CA GLY A 130 -18.90 8.85 -1.73
C GLY A 130 -20.15 9.40 -1.04
N ARG A 131 -21.35 9.24 -1.63
CA ARG A 131 -22.60 9.78 -1.06
C ARG A 131 -22.90 9.21 0.32
N HIS A 132 -22.86 7.89 0.46
CA HIS A 132 -23.07 7.22 1.74
C HIS A 132 -22.00 7.64 2.74
N LEU A 133 -20.72 7.55 2.36
CA LEU A 133 -19.58 7.94 3.17
C LEU A 133 -19.64 9.36 3.73
N ILE A 134 -20.00 10.34 2.90
CA ILE A 134 -20.11 11.75 3.31
C ILE A 134 -21.21 11.92 4.36
N GLU A 135 -22.35 11.28 4.14
CA GLU A 135 -23.48 11.36 5.06
C GLU A 135 -23.22 10.59 6.36
N LEU A 136 -22.50 9.47 6.27
CA LEU A 136 -21.97 8.73 7.41
C LEU A 136 -21.08 9.62 8.29
N ALA A 137 -20.19 10.41 7.67
CA ALA A 137 -19.33 11.35 8.37
C ALA A 137 -20.09 12.51 9.03
N LYS A 138 -21.08 13.09 8.32
CA LYS A 138 -21.92 14.16 8.87
C LYS A 138 -22.71 13.70 10.09
N ASN A 139 -23.25 12.48 10.06
CA ASN A 139 -24.06 11.92 11.13
C ASN A 139 -23.24 11.37 12.31
N ASN A 140 -21.91 11.30 12.19
CA ASN A 140 -21.02 10.77 13.22
C ASN A 140 -19.81 11.70 13.46
N PRO A 141 -20.02 12.96 13.89
CA PRO A 141 -18.94 13.96 13.98
C PRO A 141 -17.83 13.60 14.99
N THR A 142 -18.13 12.74 15.96
CA THR A 142 -17.17 12.26 16.98
C THR A 142 -16.39 11.01 16.57
N LYS A 143 -16.72 10.42 15.41
CA LYS A 143 -16.09 9.21 14.89
C LYS A 143 -15.27 9.50 13.65
N THR A 144 -14.25 8.71 13.43
CA THR A 144 -13.43 8.78 12.22
C THR A 144 -14.09 7.96 11.13
N CYS A 145 -14.43 8.59 10.01
CA CYS A 145 -14.92 7.91 8.82
C CYS A 145 -13.76 7.72 7.83
N LEU A 146 -13.61 6.51 7.32
CA LEU A 146 -12.56 6.13 6.39
C LEU A 146 -13.17 5.51 5.12
N GLY A 147 -13.06 6.22 4.01
CA GLY A 147 -13.40 5.68 2.69
C GLY A 147 -12.20 5.02 2.04
N ILE A 148 -12.34 3.78 1.57
CA ILE A 148 -11.29 3.05 0.84
C ILE A 148 -11.73 2.85 -0.60
N GLU A 149 -10.91 3.25 -1.57
CA GLU A 149 -11.24 3.16 -2.99
C GLU A 149 -9.97 3.00 -3.85
N ILE A 150 -10.10 2.39 -5.02
CA ILE A 150 -9.01 2.26 -6.02
C ILE A 150 -9.23 3.18 -7.23
N HIS A 151 -10.49 3.54 -7.52
CA HIS A 151 -10.85 4.38 -8.66
C HIS A 151 -10.50 5.86 -8.43
N THR A 152 -9.42 6.32 -9.08
CA THR A 152 -8.86 7.68 -8.90
C THR A 152 -9.87 8.82 -9.13
N PRO A 153 -10.75 8.78 -10.16
CA PRO A 153 -11.78 9.81 -10.33
C PRO A 153 -12.78 9.89 -9.16
N SER A 154 -13.19 8.73 -8.61
CA SER A 154 -14.07 8.67 -7.43
C SER A 154 -13.42 9.31 -6.21
N ILE A 155 -12.15 9.00 -5.97
CA ILE A 155 -11.34 9.60 -4.90
C ILE A 155 -11.26 11.12 -5.05
N ALA A 156 -10.95 11.62 -6.25
CA ALA A 156 -10.86 13.05 -6.49
C ALA A 156 -12.20 13.77 -6.25
N GLN A 157 -13.31 13.15 -6.66
CA GLN A 157 -14.66 13.66 -6.38
C GLN A 157 -14.94 13.74 -4.88
N ALA A 158 -14.66 12.66 -4.13
CA ALA A 158 -14.88 12.63 -2.68
C ALA A 158 -14.02 13.65 -1.94
N LEU A 159 -12.73 13.78 -2.28
CA LEU A 159 -11.82 14.77 -1.69
C LEU A 159 -12.32 16.20 -1.88
N LYS A 160 -12.81 16.54 -3.08
CA LYS A 160 -13.41 17.85 -3.37
C LYS A 160 -14.64 18.11 -2.49
N GLN A 161 -15.51 17.12 -2.32
CA GLN A 161 -16.70 17.26 -1.46
C GLN A 161 -16.33 17.41 0.02
N ILE A 162 -15.32 16.66 0.49
CA ILE A 162 -14.79 16.77 1.86
C ILE A 162 -14.26 18.18 2.14
N GLU A 163 -13.60 18.81 1.16
CA GLU A 163 -13.10 20.18 1.25
C GLU A 163 -14.25 21.19 1.25
N LEU A 164 -15.21 21.06 0.32
CA LEU A 164 -16.37 21.96 0.24
C LEU A 164 -17.27 21.93 1.47
N LEU A 165 -17.41 20.76 2.11
CA LEU A 165 -18.25 20.54 3.29
C LEU A 165 -17.48 20.69 4.61
N ASP A 166 -16.20 21.03 4.54
CA ASP A 166 -15.27 21.12 5.67
C ASP A 166 -15.26 19.92 6.64
N LEU A 167 -15.41 18.70 6.11
CA LEU A 167 -15.48 17.49 6.94
C LEU A 167 -14.09 17.14 7.49
N LYS A 168 -13.89 17.33 8.79
CA LYS A 168 -12.60 17.06 9.46
C LYS A 168 -12.43 15.59 9.86
N ASN A 169 -13.53 14.88 10.05
CA ASN A 169 -13.55 13.49 10.51
C ASN A 169 -13.59 12.46 9.38
N LEU A 170 -13.59 12.89 8.10
CA LEU A 170 -13.63 12.02 6.94
C LEU A 170 -12.29 12.00 6.20
N HIS A 171 -11.72 10.80 6.10
CA HIS A 171 -10.46 10.52 5.43
C HIS A 171 -10.69 9.55 4.26
N ILE A 172 -9.91 9.72 3.19
CA ILE A 172 -9.93 8.83 2.03
C ILE A 172 -8.59 8.11 1.95
N LEU A 173 -8.62 6.80 1.74
CA LEU A 173 -7.45 5.98 1.45
C LEU A 173 -7.57 5.42 0.04
N GLN A 174 -6.52 5.62 -0.76
CA GLN A 174 -6.39 5.02 -2.07
C GLN A 174 -5.66 3.67 -1.96
N GLY A 175 -6.38 2.57 -2.12
CA GLY A 175 -5.83 1.23 -1.92
C GLY A 175 -6.90 0.14 -1.91
N ASP A 176 -6.45 -1.13 -1.82
CA ASP A 176 -7.35 -2.27 -1.74
C ASP A 176 -7.84 -2.48 -0.29
N GLY A 177 -9.17 -2.52 -0.11
CA GLY A 177 -9.79 -2.69 1.21
C GLY A 177 -9.39 -3.97 1.93
N ARG A 178 -9.06 -5.05 1.21
CA ARG A 178 -8.63 -6.32 1.83
C ARG A 178 -7.30 -6.16 2.56
N LEU A 179 -6.33 -5.49 1.91
CA LEU A 179 -5.03 -5.20 2.52
C LEU A 179 -5.16 -4.25 3.70
N VAL A 180 -6.03 -3.24 3.57
CA VAL A 180 -6.24 -2.26 4.63
C VAL A 180 -6.74 -2.96 5.89
N LEU A 181 -7.80 -3.78 5.79
CA LEU A 181 -8.31 -4.53 6.94
C LEU A 181 -7.26 -5.49 7.51
N GLU A 182 -6.52 -6.21 6.66
CA GLU A 182 -5.45 -7.11 7.11
C GLU A 182 -4.38 -6.36 7.93
N SER A 183 -4.06 -5.12 7.54
CA SER A 183 -3.08 -4.27 8.24
C SER A 183 -3.61 -3.51 9.45
N MET A 184 -4.91 -3.61 9.76
CA MET A 184 -5.49 -2.88 10.89
C MET A 184 -5.34 -3.65 12.22
N PRO A 185 -5.22 -2.94 13.37
CA PRO A 185 -5.29 -3.55 14.68
C PRO A 185 -6.67 -4.16 14.96
N ASN A 186 -6.71 -5.11 15.88
CA ASN A 186 -7.95 -5.70 16.38
C ASN A 186 -8.86 -4.63 16.99
N TYR A 187 -10.18 -4.83 16.90
CA TYR A 187 -11.20 -4.01 17.58
C TYR A 187 -11.11 -2.48 17.35
N LYS A 188 -10.52 -2.05 16.23
CA LYS A 188 -10.35 -0.62 15.90
C LYS A 188 -11.57 -0.03 15.17
N CYS A 189 -12.39 -0.87 14.54
CA CYS A 189 -13.53 -0.48 13.73
C CYS A 189 -14.87 -0.78 14.42
N GLU A 190 -15.89 0.04 14.20
CA GLU A 190 -17.26 -0.25 14.66
C GLU A 190 -18.17 -0.77 13.56
N LYS A 191 -18.01 -0.26 12.33
CA LYS A 191 -18.86 -0.60 11.20
C LYS A 191 -18.06 -0.62 9.92
N ILE A 192 -18.25 -1.65 9.11
CA ILE A 192 -17.69 -1.78 7.78
C ILE A 192 -18.84 -1.87 6.78
N PHE A 193 -18.84 -1.02 5.77
CA PHE A 193 -19.83 -1.00 4.71
C PHE A 193 -19.20 -1.45 3.39
N VAL A 194 -19.84 -2.41 2.72
CA VAL A 194 -19.49 -2.89 1.38
C VAL A 194 -20.75 -2.83 0.51
N HIS A 195 -20.95 -1.70 -0.16
CA HIS A 195 -22.20 -1.42 -0.89
C HIS A 195 -22.02 -1.60 -2.40
N PHE A 196 -22.90 -2.40 -2.99
CA PHE A 196 -22.95 -2.76 -4.41
C PHE A 196 -21.59 -3.20 -5.00
N PRO A 197 -20.83 -4.09 -4.32
CA PRO A 197 -19.60 -4.64 -4.88
C PRO A 197 -19.88 -5.41 -6.17
N VAL A 198 -18.90 -5.43 -7.08
CA VAL A 198 -19.02 -6.19 -8.34
C VAL A 198 -19.23 -7.69 -8.02
N PRO A 199 -20.31 -8.33 -8.51
CA PRO A 199 -20.69 -9.66 -8.04
C PRO A 199 -19.88 -10.79 -8.66
N TRP A 200 -19.22 -10.60 -9.81
CA TRP A 200 -18.36 -11.60 -10.45
C TRP A 200 -18.93 -13.03 -10.45
N ASN A 201 -20.18 -13.22 -10.90
CA ASN A 201 -20.86 -14.53 -10.81
C ASN A 201 -20.09 -15.67 -11.49
N GLU A 202 -19.46 -15.39 -12.64
CA GLU A 202 -18.61 -16.35 -13.36
C GLU A 202 -17.20 -16.52 -12.76
N LYS A 203 -16.79 -15.64 -11.84
CA LYS A 203 -15.45 -15.60 -11.25
C LYS A 203 -15.53 -15.27 -9.76
N LYS A 204 -16.25 -16.10 -9.01
CA LYS A 204 -16.53 -15.87 -7.57
C LYS A 204 -15.28 -15.61 -6.73
N HIS A 205 -14.13 -16.17 -7.09
CA HIS A 205 -12.82 -15.90 -6.46
C HIS A 205 -12.39 -14.42 -6.52
N ARG A 206 -12.99 -13.59 -7.39
CA ARG A 206 -12.73 -12.15 -7.51
C ARG A 206 -13.65 -11.29 -6.63
N ARG A 207 -14.63 -11.88 -5.96
CA ARG A 207 -15.52 -11.16 -5.05
C ARG A 207 -14.70 -10.60 -3.88
N VAL A 208 -15.15 -9.44 -3.39
CA VAL A 208 -14.54 -8.80 -2.22
C VAL A 208 -14.79 -9.66 -0.97
N LEU A 209 -16.03 -10.12 -0.79
CA LEU A 209 -16.37 -11.02 0.30
C LEU A 209 -15.87 -12.42 -0.02
N SER A 210 -14.75 -12.74 0.60
CA SER A 210 -14.14 -14.06 0.69
C SER A 210 -13.96 -14.43 2.16
N GLU A 211 -13.61 -15.69 2.43
CA GLU A 211 -13.31 -16.14 3.78
C GLU A 211 -12.21 -15.31 4.44
N LYS A 212 -11.08 -15.09 3.73
CA LYS A 212 -9.98 -14.23 4.19
C LYS A 212 -10.48 -12.82 4.53
N PHE A 213 -11.32 -12.23 3.68
CA PHE A 213 -11.84 -10.88 3.92
C PHE A 213 -12.76 -10.82 5.14
N LEU A 214 -13.67 -11.78 5.32
CA LEU A 214 -14.54 -11.81 6.49
C LEU A 214 -13.77 -12.05 7.78
N ASN A 215 -12.73 -12.89 7.75
CA ASN A 215 -11.83 -13.08 8.89
C ASN A 215 -11.21 -11.75 9.35
N GLU A 216 -10.62 -11.00 8.42
CA GLU A 216 -10.02 -9.70 8.74
C GLU A 216 -11.07 -8.66 9.14
N ALA A 217 -12.23 -8.63 8.47
CA ALA A 217 -13.31 -7.71 8.81
C ALA A 217 -13.82 -7.93 10.24
N LEU A 218 -14.11 -9.18 10.62
CA LEU A 218 -14.60 -9.51 11.96
C LEU A 218 -13.53 -9.28 13.04
N ARG A 219 -12.25 -9.55 12.73
CA ARG A 219 -11.11 -9.29 13.63
C ARG A 219 -10.96 -7.81 14.00
N VAL A 220 -11.10 -6.91 13.01
CA VAL A 220 -10.91 -5.47 13.25
C VAL A 220 -12.15 -4.81 13.85
N LEU A 221 -13.31 -5.45 13.77
CA LEU A 221 -14.57 -4.96 14.35
C LEU A 221 -14.57 -5.16 15.87
N LYS A 222 -14.97 -4.13 16.60
CA LYS A 222 -15.30 -4.22 18.03
C LYS A 222 -16.42 -5.24 18.26
N PRO A 223 -16.54 -5.83 19.47
CA PRO A 223 -17.71 -6.63 19.82
C PRO A 223 -19.01 -5.87 19.53
N ARG A 224 -19.99 -6.56 18.94
CA ARG A 224 -21.27 -6.02 18.44
C ARG A 224 -21.15 -5.01 17.28
N GLY A 225 -19.94 -4.72 16.80
CA GLY A 225 -19.73 -4.06 15.52
C GLY A 225 -20.15 -4.97 14.36
N PHE A 226 -20.38 -4.40 13.17
CA PHE A 226 -20.86 -5.19 12.03
C PHE A 226 -20.19 -4.85 10.71
N LEU A 227 -20.15 -5.86 9.83
CA LEU A 227 -19.98 -5.66 8.40
C LEU A 227 -21.35 -5.70 7.72
N GLU A 228 -21.64 -4.71 6.88
CA GLU A 228 -22.86 -4.63 6.08
C GLU A 228 -22.53 -4.78 4.59
N LEU A 229 -23.00 -5.87 4.00
CA LEU A 229 -23.08 -6.05 2.55
C LEU A 229 -24.46 -5.56 2.07
N ARG A 230 -24.48 -4.61 1.13
CA ARG A 230 -25.68 -4.22 0.39
C ARG A 230 -25.49 -4.59 -1.07
N THR A 231 -26.38 -5.37 -1.69
CA THR A 231 -26.20 -5.87 -3.07
C THR A 231 -27.54 -6.02 -3.81
N ASP A 232 -27.55 -5.78 -5.13
CA ASP A 232 -28.68 -6.10 -6.02
C ASP A 232 -28.59 -7.50 -6.65
N ASP A 233 -27.53 -8.24 -6.33
CA ASP A 233 -27.28 -9.59 -6.84
C ASP A 233 -27.63 -10.64 -5.78
N GLY A 234 -28.72 -11.38 -6.02
CA GLY A 234 -29.22 -12.41 -5.10
C GLY A 234 -28.24 -13.58 -4.90
N LEU A 235 -27.52 -13.99 -5.95
CA LEU A 235 -26.53 -15.07 -5.84
C LEU A 235 -25.35 -14.65 -4.97
N TYR A 236 -24.87 -13.41 -5.11
CA TYR A 236 -23.81 -12.89 -4.26
C TYR A 236 -24.27 -12.75 -2.81
N PHE A 237 -25.50 -12.30 -2.58
CA PHE A 237 -26.10 -12.28 -1.24
C PHE A 237 -26.13 -13.68 -0.61
N GLU A 238 -26.70 -14.66 -1.31
CA GLU A 238 -26.82 -16.04 -0.81
C GLU A 238 -25.46 -16.67 -0.51
N ASP A 239 -24.50 -16.52 -1.43
CA ASP A 239 -23.16 -17.05 -1.24
C ASP A 239 -22.45 -16.39 -0.04
N SER A 240 -22.65 -15.08 0.17
CA SER A 240 -22.08 -14.35 1.31
C SER A 240 -22.69 -14.78 2.64
N LEU A 241 -24.01 -15.00 2.66
CA LEU A 241 -24.71 -15.51 3.83
C LEU A 241 -24.23 -16.93 4.19
N LYS A 242 -24.15 -17.83 3.19
CA LYS A 242 -23.63 -19.20 3.39
C LYS A 242 -22.21 -19.20 3.92
N LEU A 243 -21.35 -18.33 3.39
CA LEU A 243 -19.97 -18.16 3.85
C LEU A 243 -19.92 -17.73 5.33
N ALA A 244 -20.72 -16.74 5.71
CA ALA A 244 -20.78 -16.25 7.09
C ALA A 244 -21.23 -17.34 8.06
N LEU A 245 -22.37 -17.99 7.78
CA LEU A 245 -22.96 -18.99 8.66
C LEU A 245 -22.15 -20.28 8.79
N LYS A 246 -21.38 -20.65 7.77
CA LYS A 246 -20.60 -21.89 7.76
C LYS A 246 -19.27 -21.76 8.49
N ASN A 247 -18.59 -20.62 8.34
CA ASN A 247 -17.19 -20.50 8.71
C ASN A 247 -16.96 -19.62 9.96
N PHE A 248 -17.97 -18.88 10.42
CA PHE A 248 -17.81 -17.90 11.49
C PHE A 248 -18.91 -18.05 12.55
N GLN A 249 -18.50 -17.93 13.81
CA GLN A 249 -19.45 -17.70 14.90
C GLN A 249 -19.88 -16.23 14.86
N CYS A 250 -21.06 -15.98 14.31
CA CYS A 250 -21.59 -14.64 14.12
C CYS A 250 -23.11 -14.60 14.27
N GLU A 251 -23.64 -13.43 14.62
CA GLU A 251 -25.05 -13.11 14.44
C GLU A 251 -25.23 -12.42 13.09
N VAL A 252 -26.33 -12.73 12.38
CA VAL A 252 -26.66 -12.10 11.10
C VAL A 252 -28.02 -11.42 11.14
N GLU A 253 -28.12 -10.26 10.49
CA GLU A 253 -29.39 -9.57 10.22
C GLU A 253 -29.56 -9.45 8.70
N ILE A 254 -30.72 -9.85 8.20
CA ILE A 254 -31.05 -9.83 6.78
C ILE A 254 -32.23 -8.89 6.57
N LYS A 255 -32.12 -8.00 5.59
CA LYS A 255 -33.25 -7.20 5.11
C LYS A 255 -33.32 -7.26 3.58
N LYS A 256 -34.54 -7.14 3.07
CA LYS A 256 -34.82 -7.05 1.64
C LYS A 256 -35.56 -5.75 1.37
N ASN A 257 -35.07 -4.99 0.41
CA ASN A 257 -35.64 -3.71 -0.04
C ASN A 257 -35.80 -2.69 1.12
N ALA A 258 -34.86 -2.71 2.07
CA ALA A 258 -34.87 -1.76 3.18
C ALA A 258 -34.67 -0.33 2.68
N GLN A 259 -35.52 0.58 3.16
CA GLN A 259 -35.35 2.01 2.92
C GLN A 259 -34.22 2.52 3.83
N ILE A 260 -33.19 3.11 3.23
CA ILE A 260 -32.09 3.73 3.97
C ILE A 260 -32.10 5.25 3.77
N PRO A 261 -31.63 6.04 4.76
CA PRO A 261 -31.63 7.50 4.67
C PRO A 261 -30.80 8.04 3.49
N VAL A 262 -29.82 7.26 3.01
CA VAL A 262 -28.83 7.69 2.01
C VAL A 262 -28.86 6.79 0.80
N ILE A 263 -29.48 7.28 -0.28
CA ILE A 263 -29.59 6.52 -1.53
C ILE A 263 -28.32 6.70 -2.37
N SER A 264 -27.59 5.60 -2.60
CA SER A 264 -26.44 5.60 -3.50
C SER A 264 -26.85 5.81 -4.96
N LYS A 265 -25.91 6.18 -5.84
CA LYS A 265 -26.18 6.28 -7.28
C LYS A 265 -26.65 4.93 -7.87
N TYR A 266 -26.13 3.82 -7.35
CA TYR A 266 -26.52 2.47 -7.77
C TYR A 266 -27.93 2.13 -7.29
N GLU A 267 -28.23 2.40 -6.02
CA GLU A 267 -29.55 2.17 -5.46
C GLU A 267 -30.65 2.94 -6.19
N ALA A 268 -30.43 4.24 -6.46
CA ALA A 268 -31.38 5.03 -7.25
C ALA A 268 -31.65 4.41 -8.63
N ARG A 269 -30.61 3.87 -9.28
CA ARG A 269 -30.74 3.16 -10.56
C ARG A 269 -31.51 1.85 -10.41
N TRP A 270 -31.21 1.06 -9.38
CA TRP A 270 -31.82 -0.26 -9.17
C TRP A 270 -33.27 -0.17 -8.72
N ASN A 271 -33.62 0.80 -7.88
CA ASN A 271 -34.99 1.12 -7.52
C ASN A 271 -35.81 1.50 -8.76
N LYS A 272 -35.25 2.30 -9.68
CA LYS A 272 -35.92 2.64 -10.96
C LYS A 272 -36.15 1.40 -11.83
N LEU A 273 -35.24 0.43 -11.78
CA LEU A 273 -35.35 -0.85 -12.49
C LEU A 273 -36.14 -1.91 -11.72
N LYS A 274 -36.70 -1.58 -10.56
CA LYS A 274 -37.45 -2.49 -9.68
C LYS A 274 -36.69 -3.79 -9.36
N LYS A 275 -35.36 -3.70 -9.25
CA LYS A 275 -34.55 -4.81 -8.76
C LYS A 275 -34.68 -4.94 -7.25
N ASP A 276 -34.59 -6.18 -6.78
CA ASP A 276 -34.44 -6.44 -5.35
C ASP A 276 -33.05 -6.02 -4.87
N ILE A 277 -33.02 -5.46 -3.66
CA ILE A 277 -31.79 -5.10 -2.93
C ILE A 277 -31.79 -5.87 -1.62
N TYR A 278 -30.67 -6.51 -1.33
CA TYR A 278 -30.46 -7.31 -0.15
C TYR A 278 -29.42 -6.66 0.75
N ASP A 279 -29.73 -6.61 2.04
CA ASP A 279 -28.82 -6.21 3.11
C ASP A 279 -28.49 -7.43 3.95
N LEU A 280 -27.20 -7.69 4.11
CA LEU A 280 -26.66 -8.68 5.03
C LEU A 280 -25.73 -7.96 6.01
N ARG A 281 -26.11 -7.92 7.28
CA ARG A 281 -25.22 -7.54 8.37
C ARG A 281 -24.70 -8.77 9.06
N ILE A 282 -23.39 -8.80 9.28
CA ILE A 282 -22.69 -9.85 10.01
C ILE A 282 -22.06 -9.17 11.22
N TYR A 283 -22.53 -9.51 12.42
CA TYR A 283 -22.09 -8.93 13.67
C TYR A 283 -20.90 -9.70 14.23
N SER A 284 -19.87 -8.96 14.66
CA SER A 284 -18.74 -9.49 15.41
C SER A 284 -19.20 -9.81 16.83
N LEU A 285 -18.92 -11.03 17.29
CA LEU A 285 -19.21 -11.47 18.65
C LEU A 285 -18.01 -11.22 19.56
N GLU A 286 -18.27 -11.17 20.86
CA GLU A 286 -17.19 -11.18 21.83
C GLU A 286 -16.51 -12.56 21.80
N LEU A 287 -15.20 -12.57 21.57
CA LEU A 287 -14.41 -13.80 21.50
C LEU A 287 -13.78 -14.08 22.86
N ASN A 288 -13.75 -15.34 23.26
CA ASN A 288 -13.06 -15.78 24.49
C ASN A 288 -11.53 -15.62 24.40
N GLU A 289 -11.00 -15.63 23.18
CA GLU A 289 -9.58 -15.40 22.90
C GLU A 289 -9.43 -14.19 21.98
N THR A 290 -8.43 -13.36 22.27
CA THR A 290 -8.09 -12.23 21.39
C THR A 290 -7.44 -12.77 20.11
N PRO A 291 -7.94 -12.43 18.91
CA PRO A 291 -7.29 -12.81 17.66
C PRO A 291 -5.84 -12.36 17.61
N PHE A 292 -4.99 -13.07 16.84
CA PHE A 292 -3.63 -12.62 16.62
C PHE A 292 -3.61 -11.21 16.02
N ASP A 293 -2.89 -10.29 16.65
CA ASP A 293 -2.73 -8.93 16.15
C ASP A 293 -1.56 -8.87 15.17
N ASN A 294 -1.87 -8.59 13.89
CA ASN A 294 -0.86 -8.44 12.85
C ASN A 294 0.14 -7.31 13.17
N HIS A 295 -0.18 -6.38 14.08
CA HIS A 295 0.78 -5.40 14.56
C HIS A 295 1.96 -5.98 15.36
N ALA A 296 1.84 -7.23 15.83
CA ALA A 296 2.92 -7.96 16.50
C ALA A 296 3.98 -8.49 15.52
N PHE A 297 3.74 -8.45 14.20
CA PHE A 297 4.76 -8.85 13.23
C PHE A 297 5.97 -7.91 13.30
N ASP A 298 7.15 -8.52 13.46
CA ASP A 298 8.43 -7.84 13.42
C ASP A 298 9.04 -7.98 12.02
N PHE A 299 9.61 -6.87 11.55
CA PHE A 299 10.29 -6.76 10.26
C PHE A 299 11.76 -6.33 10.45
N SER A 300 12.28 -6.45 11.67
CA SER A 300 13.68 -6.25 11.99
C SER A 300 14.54 -7.42 11.48
N PHE A 301 15.77 -7.12 11.13
CA PHE A 301 16.72 -8.14 10.70
C PHE A 301 17.71 -8.42 11.83
N ASP A 302 18.07 -9.68 12.00
CA ASP A 302 19.21 -10.06 12.82
C ASP A 302 20.50 -9.46 12.25
N THR A 303 21.50 -9.23 13.12
CA THR A 303 22.82 -8.78 12.68
C THR A 303 23.50 -9.89 11.88
N ILE A 304 23.81 -9.63 10.61
CA ILE A 304 24.47 -10.59 9.72
C ILE A 304 25.67 -9.91 9.06
N THR A 305 26.84 -10.57 9.07
CA THR A 305 28.01 -10.14 8.29
C THR A 305 27.96 -10.78 6.89
N MET A 306 27.84 -9.98 5.84
CA MET A 306 27.79 -10.45 4.45
C MET A 306 29.19 -10.52 3.82
N SER A 307 29.48 -11.62 3.12
CA SER A 307 30.69 -11.75 2.28
C SER A 307 30.35 -11.60 0.79
N LYS A 308 31.33 -11.21 -0.05
CA LYS A 308 31.14 -11.17 -1.52
C LYS A 308 30.70 -12.51 -2.11
N LYS A 309 31.19 -13.63 -1.57
CA LYS A 309 30.77 -14.98 -1.98
C LYS A 309 29.27 -15.20 -1.72
N SER A 310 28.77 -14.75 -0.57
CA SER A 310 27.36 -14.83 -0.21
C SER A 310 26.46 -13.99 -1.13
N VAL A 311 26.89 -12.77 -1.48
CA VAL A 311 26.14 -11.90 -2.40
C VAL A 311 25.98 -12.53 -3.79
N GLY A 312 27.03 -13.18 -4.29
CA GLY A 312 26.98 -13.92 -5.55
C GLY A 312 25.99 -15.09 -5.53
N ALA A 313 25.83 -15.76 -4.38
CA ALA A 313 24.84 -16.82 -4.21
C ALA A 313 23.40 -16.26 -4.19
N ILE A 314 23.17 -15.17 -3.42
CA ILE A 314 21.85 -14.51 -3.34
C ILE A 314 21.39 -14.01 -4.72
N LEU A 315 22.28 -13.45 -5.52
CA LEU A 315 21.95 -13.01 -6.89
C LEU A 315 21.49 -14.15 -7.81
N LYS A 316 21.95 -15.37 -7.54
CA LYS A 316 21.58 -16.58 -8.29
C LYS A 316 20.34 -17.27 -7.73
N THR A 317 19.89 -16.89 -6.53
CA THR A 317 18.68 -17.44 -5.93
C THR A 317 17.48 -17.15 -6.83
N PRO A 318 16.79 -18.18 -7.36
CA PRO A 318 15.60 -17.96 -8.17
C PRO A 318 14.48 -17.35 -7.33
N LYS A 319 13.46 -16.79 -7.97
CA LYS A 319 12.22 -16.40 -7.28
C LYS A 319 11.68 -17.61 -6.50
N ILE A 320 11.59 -17.49 -5.18
CA ILE A 320 11.04 -18.54 -4.32
C ILE A 320 9.55 -18.25 -4.15
N ILE A 321 8.72 -19.21 -4.55
CA ILE A 321 7.25 -19.16 -4.49
C ILE A 321 6.82 -20.14 -3.41
N GLN A 322 5.98 -19.66 -2.49
CA GLN A 322 5.37 -20.44 -1.42
C GLN A 322 3.84 -20.28 -1.49
N GLU A 323 3.10 -21.01 -0.66
CA GLU A 323 1.65 -20.88 -0.60
C GLU A 323 1.26 -19.47 -0.12
N GLY A 324 0.65 -18.68 -1.00
CA GLY A 324 0.15 -17.33 -0.73
C GLY A 324 1.18 -16.20 -0.75
N TYR A 325 2.49 -16.49 -0.82
CA TYR A 325 3.53 -15.45 -0.85
C TYR A 325 4.77 -15.84 -1.67
N PHE A 326 5.62 -14.86 -1.95
CA PHE A 326 6.91 -15.10 -2.62
C PHE A 326 8.01 -14.13 -2.16
N VAL A 327 9.25 -14.47 -2.50
CA VAL A 327 10.40 -13.57 -2.43
C VAL A 327 11.19 -13.64 -3.73
N HIS A 328 11.51 -12.47 -4.29
CA HIS A 328 12.34 -12.34 -5.49
C HIS A 328 13.37 -11.23 -5.29
N VAL A 329 14.65 -11.62 -5.26
CA VAL A 329 15.77 -10.69 -5.34
C VAL A 329 15.91 -10.23 -6.78
N CYS A 330 15.38 -9.04 -7.05
CA CYS A 330 15.32 -8.48 -8.39
C CYS A 330 16.72 -8.06 -8.86
N ASN A 331 17.47 -7.41 -7.96
CA ASN A 331 18.81 -6.92 -8.19
C ASN A 331 19.58 -6.72 -6.87
N ILE A 332 20.90 -6.65 -6.94
CA ILE A 332 21.75 -6.18 -5.85
C ILE A 332 22.69 -5.13 -6.43
N TYR A 333 22.83 -4.01 -5.74
CA TYR A 333 23.77 -2.97 -6.09
C TYR A 333 24.88 -2.89 -5.03
N GLU A 334 26.12 -2.59 -5.41
CA GLU A 334 27.29 -2.50 -4.51
C GLU A 334 27.89 -1.09 -4.52
N ASN A 335 28.32 -0.62 -3.35
CA ASN A 335 29.24 0.50 -3.21
C ASN A 335 30.19 0.25 -2.03
N LYS A 336 31.50 0.10 -2.29
CA LYS A 336 32.56 -0.01 -1.27
C LYS A 336 32.26 -1.00 -0.12
N GLY A 337 31.62 -2.13 -0.42
CA GLY A 337 31.28 -3.17 0.57
C GLY A 337 29.85 -3.09 1.13
N ASP A 338 29.15 -1.97 0.94
CA ASP A 338 27.72 -1.88 1.22
C ASP A 338 26.91 -2.44 0.03
N PHE A 339 25.79 -3.07 0.33
CA PHE A 339 24.87 -3.60 -0.67
C PHE A 339 23.47 -3.03 -0.53
N LEU A 340 22.86 -2.72 -1.66
CA LEU A 340 21.47 -2.31 -1.74
C LEU A 340 20.69 -3.39 -2.51
N VAL A 341 19.80 -4.11 -1.82
CA VAL A 341 19.04 -5.23 -2.39
C VAL A 341 17.67 -4.75 -2.84
N GLU A 342 17.40 -4.85 -4.14
CA GLU A 342 16.08 -4.58 -4.73
C GLU A 342 15.22 -5.84 -4.68
N LEU A 343 14.05 -5.73 -4.05
CA LEU A 343 13.17 -6.86 -3.77
C LEU A 343 11.78 -6.67 -4.38
N SER A 344 11.19 -7.78 -4.82
CA SER A 344 9.74 -7.93 -4.93
C SER A 344 9.33 -9.13 -4.08
N MET A 345 8.42 -8.94 -3.14
CA MET A 345 8.03 -9.98 -2.18
C MET A 345 6.59 -9.79 -1.69
N GLY A 346 6.12 -10.71 -0.85
CA GLY A 346 4.81 -10.62 -0.20
C GLY A 346 3.73 -11.39 -0.95
N ASP A 347 2.49 -10.91 -0.82
CA ASP A 347 1.30 -11.52 -1.42
C ASP A 347 1.33 -11.43 -2.97
N PHE A 348 0.80 -12.45 -3.66
CA PHE A 348 0.74 -12.48 -5.12
C PHE A 348 -0.21 -11.45 -5.72
N ASP A 349 -1.33 -11.21 -5.04
CA ASP A 349 -2.30 -10.21 -5.49
C ASP A 349 -1.78 -8.80 -5.26
N TRP A 350 -0.88 -8.64 -4.27
CA TRP A 350 -0.38 -7.36 -3.79
C TRP A 350 1.12 -7.35 -3.50
N PRO A 351 1.96 -7.58 -4.54
CA PRO A 351 3.39 -7.66 -4.35
C PRO A 351 3.94 -6.31 -3.90
N VAL A 352 4.77 -6.33 -2.85
CA VAL A 352 5.50 -5.16 -2.40
C VAL A 352 6.86 -5.09 -3.10
N ARG A 353 7.24 -3.88 -3.51
CA ARG A 353 8.61 -3.58 -3.96
C ARG A 353 9.29 -2.71 -2.93
N LEU A 354 10.46 -3.17 -2.48
CA LEU A 354 11.19 -2.59 -1.37
C LEU A 354 12.69 -2.67 -1.65
N PHE A 355 13.44 -1.90 -0.88
CA PHE A 355 14.89 -1.97 -0.85
C PHE A 355 15.37 -2.28 0.56
N VAL A 356 16.36 -3.14 0.67
CA VAL A 356 17.07 -3.42 1.94
C VAL A 356 18.50 -2.93 1.78
N LEU A 357 18.96 -2.11 2.72
CA LEU A 357 20.37 -1.74 2.81
C LEU A 357 21.07 -2.75 3.72
N LEU A 358 22.18 -3.30 3.24
CA LEU A 358 23.11 -4.15 3.95
C LEU A 358 24.42 -3.37 4.10
N ALA A 359 24.69 -2.89 5.31
CA ALA A 359 25.96 -2.28 5.70
C ALA A 359 26.64 -3.14 6.78
N GLU A 360 27.93 -2.90 7.03
CA GLU A 360 28.82 -3.76 7.84
C GLU A 360 28.20 -4.28 9.16
N ASN A 361 27.36 -3.47 9.83
CA ASN A 361 26.65 -3.84 11.06
C ASN A 361 25.16 -3.45 11.08
N GLN A 362 24.56 -3.15 9.94
CA GLN A 362 23.17 -2.69 9.89
C GLN A 362 22.44 -3.25 8.67
N ILE A 363 21.30 -3.87 8.94
CA ILE A 363 20.39 -4.35 7.90
C ILE A 363 19.01 -3.77 8.18
N PHE A 364 18.46 -3.05 7.21
CA PHE A 364 17.13 -2.46 7.36
C PHE A 364 16.46 -2.21 6.02
N TYR A 365 15.12 -2.25 6.05
CA TYR A 365 14.31 -1.76 4.94
C TYR A 365 14.47 -0.24 4.81
N LEU A 366 14.72 0.26 3.59
CA LEU A 366 14.76 1.68 3.35
C LEU A 366 13.37 2.31 3.46
N ASN A 367 13.28 3.42 4.21
CA ASN A 367 12.10 4.26 4.46
C ASN A 367 10.95 3.62 5.23
N LYS A 368 10.56 2.38 4.90
CA LYS A 368 9.45 1.68 5.56
C LYS A 368 9.61 0.18 5.49
N SER A 369 9.15 -0.49 6.55
CA SER A 369 8.93 -1.93 6.57
C SER A 369 7.79 -2.33 5.63
N PRO A 370 7.71 -3.61 5.23
CA PRO A 370 6.52 -4.15 4.58
C PRO A 370 5.25 -3.86 5.40
N LEU A 371 4.11 -3.72 4.71
CA LEU A 371 2.80 -3.61 5.38
C LEU A 371 2.59 -4.82 6.29
N LYS A 372 2.07 -4.60 7.50
CA LYS A 372 1.86 -5.66 8.50
C LYS A 372 0.75 -6.63 8.12
N THR A 373 1.07 -7.55 7.21
CA THR A 373 0.20 -8.64 6.75
C THR A 373 0.92 -9.97 6.96
N LEU A 374 0.15 -11.06 7.08
CA LEU A 374 0.73 -12.39 7.35
C LEU A 374 1.68 -12.82 6.22
N ASN A 375 1.27 -12.59 4.97
CA ASN A 375 2.06 -12.97 3.80
C ASN A 375 3.34 -12.13 3.65
N ASN A 376 3.31 -10.85 4.05
CA ASN A 376 4.53 -10.04 4.07
C ASN A 376 5.48 -10.50 5.18
N HIS A 377 4.97 -10.84 6.37
CA HIS A 377 5.78 -11.34 7.47
C HIS A 377 6.43 -12.69 7.12
N LYS A 378 5.67 -13.65 6.56
CA LYS A 378 6.23 -14.91 6.04
C LYS A 378 7.32 -14.68 4.99
N ALA A 379 7.10 -13.73 4.08
CA ALA A 379 8.09 -13.36 3.08
C ALA A 379 9.33 -12.70 3.70
N HIS A 380 9.19 -11.93 4.79
CA HIS A 380 10.31 -11.34 5.53
C HIS A 380 11.18 -12.42 6.20
N LEU A 381 10.57 -13.38 6.89
CA LEU A 381 11.29 -14.51 7.49
C LEU A 381 12.05 -15.33 6.43
N LEU A 382 11.41 -15.56 5.27
CA LEU A 382 12.07 -16.22 4.14
C LEU A 382 13.23 -15.38 3.58
N LEU A 383 13.08 -14.06 3.50
CA LEU A 383 14.16 -13.17 3.10
C LEU A 383 15.32 -13.21 4.09
N GLN A 384 15.06 -13.20 5.40
CA GLN A 384 16.11 -13.35 6.43
C GLN A 384 16.89 -14.64 6.20
N ASN A 385 16.19 -15.76 5.92
CA ASN A 385 16.84 -17.03 5.60
C ASN A 385 17.69 -16.96 4.33
N ILE A 386 17.23 -16.27 3.27
CA ILE A 386 18.01 -16.08 2.04
C ILE A 386 19.28 -15.26 2.32
N LEU A 387 19.17 -14.19 3.12
CA LEU A 387 20.28 -13.32 3.47
C LEU A 387 21.26 -13.99 4.46
N SER A 388 20.76 -14.88 5.32
CA SER A 388 21.54 -15.57 6.35
C SER A 388 22.21 -16.86 5.88
N GLN A 389 21.95 -17.33 4.64
CA GLN A 389 22.67 -18.46 4.04
C GLN A 389 24.18 -18.17 4.04
N LYS A 390 24.84 -18.52 5.16
CA LYS A 390 26.23 -18.93 5.23
C LYS A 390 26.38 -19.93 4.12
N GLY A 391 27.17 -19.61 3.11
CA GLY A 391 27.35 -20.48 1.95
C GLY A 391 27.55 -21.90 2.46
N ILE A 392 26.58 -22.78 2.16
CA ILE A 392 26.75 -24.20 2.41
C ILE A 392 28.01 -24.55 1.63
N GLY A 393 29.04 -24.89 2.39
CA GLY A 393 30.42 -25.00 1.94
C GLY A 393 30.59 -25.97 0.80
#